data_AF-R8VSW9-F1
#
_entry.id   AF-R8VSW9-F1
#
_cell.length_a   1.000
_cell.length_b   1.000
_cell.length_c   1.000
_cell.angle_alpha   90.00
_cell.angle_beta   90.00
_cell.angle_gamma   90.00
#
_symmetry.space_group_name_H-M   'P 1'
#
loop_
_entity.id
_entity.type
_entity.pdbx_description
1 polymer ?
#
loop_
_entity_poly.entity_id
_entity_poly.type
_entity_poly.pdbx_seq_one_letter_code
_entity_poly.pdbx_strand_id
1 'polypeptide(L)'
;MGKIGGAAIGAHLSHAPVTVRKYLGLTLMPHSGVSLVLTDIAISSLTGTFSQYGDIVRGTIAAAAVINEVIAVFLARKGFQLAGELNAAQSSSTPSAQSA
;
A
#
# COMPACT_ATOMS: atom_id res chain seq x y z
N MET A 1 -10.93 -4.06 -1.05
CA MET A 1 -11.62 -4.89 -0.03
C MET A 1 -10.66 -5.82 0.71
N GLY A 2 -9.84 -6.64 0.04
CA GLY A 2 -8.93 -7.59 0.72
C GLY A 2 -7.97 -6.98 1.75
N LYS A 3 -7.19 -5.94 1.39
CA LYS A 3 -6.24 -5.31 2.32
C LYS A 3 -6.92 -4.61 3.51
N ILE A 4 -7.98 -3.84 3.26
CA ILE A 4 -8.71 -3.11 4.32
C ILE A 4 -9.38 -4.10 5.28
N GLY A 5 -10.13 -5.07 4.75
CA GLY A 5 -10.83 -6.07 5.56
C GLY A 5 -9.85 -7.01 6.27
N GLY A 6 -8.83 -7.49 5.58
CA GLY A 6 -7.79 -8.35 6.17
C GLY A 6 -7.00 -7.63 7.26
N ALA A 7 -6.68 -6.35 7.09
CA ALA A 7 -6.04 -5.54 8.13
C ALA A 7 -6.98 -5.36 9.34
N ALA A 8 -8.26 -5.08 9.12
CA ALA A 8 -9.23 -4.92 10.20
C ALA A 8 -9.44 -6.23 10.98
N ILE A 9 -9.57 -7.36 10.28
CA ILE A 9 -9.72 -8.69 10.89
C ILE A 9 -8.43 -9.08 11.63
N GLY A 10 -7.27 -8.93 10.99
CA GLY A 10 -5.98 -9.27 11.59
C GLY A 10 -5.71 -8.43 12.84
N ALA A 11 -5.96 -7.12 12.78
CA ALA A 11 -5.83 -6.22 13.93
C ALA A 11 -6.84 -6.54 15.04
N HIS A 12 -8.02 -7.05 14.71
CA HIS A 12 -8.99 -7.51 15.69
C HIS A 12 -8.52 -8.79 16.39
N LEU A 13 -8.05 -9.78 15.63
CA LEU A 13 -7.56 -11.06 16.16
C LEU A 13 -6.31 -10.87 17.03
N SER A 14 -5.43 -9.95 16.65
CA SER A 14 -4.19 -9.66 17.40
C SER A 14 -4.38 -8.72 18.60
N HIS A 15 -5.60 -8.29 18.90
CA HIS A 15 -5.89 -7.33 19.97
C HIS A 15 -5.12 -6.00 19.81
N ALA A 16 -4.91 -5.56 18.57
CA ALA A 16 -4.18 -4.33 18.28
C ALA A 16 -4.95 -3.07 18.75
N PRO A 17 -4.25 -1.94 18.97
CA PRO A 17 -4.87 -0.67 19.35
C PRO A 17 -5.99 -0.23 18.40
N VAL A 18 -6.95 0.54 18.93
CA VAL A 18 -8.13 1.00 18.19
C VAL A 18 -7.75 1.81 16.94
N THR A 19 -6.69 2.61 17.01
CA THR A 19 -6.13 3.35 15.88
C THR A 19 -5.66 2.42 14.76
N VAL A 20 -4.97 1.34 15.09
CA VAL A 20 -4.51 0.32 14.14
C VAL A 20 -5.72 -0.40 13.52
N ARG A 21 -6.67 -0.86 14.33
CA ARG A 21 -7.90 -1.51 13.81
C ARG A 21 -8.69 -0.62 12.85
N LYS A 22 -8.68 0.70 13.06
CA LYS A 22 -9.51 1.65 12.30
C LYS A 22 -8.82 2.24 11.08
N TYR A 23 -7.49 2.46 11.13
CA TYR A 23 -6.79 3.24 10.11
C TYR A 23 -5.68 2.49 9.37
N LEU A 24 -5.21 1.34 9.87
CA LEU A 24 -4.18 0.53 9.20
C LEU A 24 -4.60 0.13 7.77
N GLY A 25 -5.88 -0.18 7.55
CA GLY A 25 -6.38 -0.51 6.22
C GLY A 25 -6.19 0.61 5.19
N LEU A 26 -6.24 1.88 5.63
CA LEU A 26 -6.04 3.05 4.77
C LEU A 26 -4.57 3.29 4.45
N THR A 27 -3.66 2.93 5.35
CA THR A 27 -2.21 3.07 5.13
C THR A 27 -1.63 1.90 4.32
N LEU A 28 -2.29 0.74 4.36
CA LEU A 28 -1.97 -0.44 3.54
C LEU A 28 -2.59 -0.43 2.14
N MET A 29 -3.38 0.60 1.82
CA MET A 29 -3.82 0.88 0.45
C MET A 29 -2.61 1.13 -0.47
N PRO A 30 -2.79 0.98 -1.78
CA PRO A 30 -2.20 -0.14 -2.51
C PRO A 30 -0.71 -0.01 -2.82
N HIS A 31 0.07 -0.94 -2.27
CA HIS A 31 1.35 -1.40 -2.85
C HIS A 31 1.10 -2.11 -4.19
N SER A 32 1.28 -1.41 -5.33
CA SER A 32 1.06 -1.93 -6.68
C SER A 32 2.19 -2.87 -7.16
N GLY A 33 3.37 -2.80 -6.54
CA GLY A 33 4.57 -3.49 -7.00
C GLY A 33 4.46 -5.02 -7.11
N VAL A 34 3.83 -5.69 -6.13
CA VAL A 34 3.67 -7.16 -6.17
C VAL A 34 2.71 -7.59 -7.29
N SER A 35 1.67 -6.80 -7.55
CA SER A 35 0.72 -7.08 -8.64
C SER A 35 1.37 -6.89 -10.00
N LEU A 36 2.26 -5.89 -10.16
CA LEU A 36 3.02 -5.67 -11.39
C LEU A 36 3.91 -6.87 -11.72
N VAL A 37 4.62 -7.42 -10.73
CA VAL A 37 5.45 -8.61 -10.94
C VAL A 37 4.61 -9.83 -11.35
N LEU A 38 3.49 -10.08 -10.65
CA LEU A 38 2.58 -11.20 -10.98
C LEU A 38 1.97 -11.04 -12.38
N THR A 39 1.59 -9.81 -12.73
CA THR A 39 1.14 -9.47 -14.07
C THR A 39 2.23 -9.74 -15.10
N ASP A 40 3.46 -9.30 -14.84
CA ASP A 40 4.55 -9.47 -15.80
C ASP A 40 4.89 -10.95 -16.03
N ILE A 41 4.77 -11.80 -15.01
CA ILE A 41 4.85 -13.26 -15.13
C ILE A 41 3.70 -13.80 -15.99
N ALA A 42 2.47 -13.34 -15.77
CA ALA A 42 1.31 -13.76 -16.57
C ALA A 42 1.45 -13.34 -18.05
N ILE A 43 1.94 -12.12 -18.31
CA ILE A 43 2.22 -11.63 -19.66
C ILE A 43 3.37 -12.40 -20.31
N SER A 44 4.42 -12.72 -19.54
CA SER A 44 5.52 -13.57 -20.01
C SER A 44 5.07 -14.99 -20.34
N SER A 45 3.91 -15.41 -19.82
CA SER A 45 3.28 -16.70 -20.11
C SER A 45 2.30 -16.63 -21.30
N LEU A 46 2.03 -15.44 -21.87
CA LEU A 46 1.24 -15.30 -23.09
C LEU A 46 2.09 -15.74 -24.30
N THR A 47 1.80 -16.92 -24.83
CA THR A 47 2.47 -17.49 -26.02
C THR A 47 1.55 -17.58 -27.23
N GLY A 48 2.11 -17.76 -28.44
CA GLY A 48 1.34 -18.00 -29.66
C GLY A 48 0.54 -16.77 -30.11
N THR A 49 -0.72 -16.98 -30.53
CA THR A 49 -1.60 -15.96 -31.12
C THR A 49 -1.91 -14.77 -30.20
N PHE A 50 -1.60 -14.88 -28.90
CA PHE A 50 -1.88 -13.84 -27.91
C PHE A 50 -0.68 -12.92 -27.59
N SER A 51 0.52 -13.21 -28.12
CA SER A 51 1.73 -12.42 -27.80
C SER A 51 1.60 -10.95 -28.18
N GLN A 52 0.85 -10.64 -29.24
CA GLN A 52 0.57 -9.27 -29.72
C GLN A 52 -0.18 -8.39 -28.70
N TYR A 53 -0.85 -8.99 -27.71
CA TYR A 53 -1.54 -8.24 -26.66
C TYR A 53 -0.63 -7.90 -25.47
N GLY A 54 0.57 -8.49 -25.38
CA GLY A 54 1.48 -8.31 -24.24
C GLY A 54 1.81 -6.84 -23.96
N ASP A 55 2.10 -6.06 -25.00
CA ASP A 55 2.47 -4.65 -24.86
C ASP A 55 1.28 -3.76 -24.47
N ILE A 56 0.10 -4.02 -25.03
CA ILE A 56 -1.13 -3.30 -24.69
C ILE A 56 -1.50 -3.57 -23.22
N VAL A 57 -1.39 -4.82 -22.78
CA VAL A 57 -1.69 -5.22 -21.40
C VAL A 57 -0.65 -4.65 -20.43
N ARG A 58 0.65 -4.68 -20.75
CA ARG A 58 1.71 -4.04 -19.95
C ARG A 58 1.47 -2.54 -19.80
N GLY A 59 1.22 -1.84 -20.92
CA GLY A 59 0.97 -0.40 -20.92
C GLY A 59 -0.27 -0.03 -20.09
N THR A 60 -1.35 -0.79 -20.23
CA THR A 60 -2.59 -0.58 -19.46
C THR A 60 -2.37 -0.79 -17.96
N ILE A 61 -1.64 -1.84 -17.58
CA ILE A 61 -1.42 -2.16 -16.16
C ILE A 61 -0.42 -1.19 -15.51
N ALA A 62 0.62 -0.78 -16.23
CA ALA A 62 1.53 0.27 -15.77
C ALA A 62 0.79 1.59 -15.55
N ALA A 63 -0.06 2.02 -16.49
CA ALA A 63 -0.88 3.22 -16.34
C ALA A 63 -1.84 3.12 -15.14
N ALA A 64 -2.53 1.98 -14.98
CA ALA A 64 -3.41 1.74 -13.84
C ALA A 64 -2.65 1.77 -12.51
N ALA A 65 -1.44 1.20 -12.46
CA ALA A 65 -0.59 1.22 -11.28
C ALA A 65 -0.18 2.65 -10.89
N VAL A 66 0.22 3.48 -11.86
CA VAL A 66 0.58 4.89 -11.61
C VAL A 66 -0.61 5.67 -11.04
N ILE A 67 -1.79 5.57 -11.65
CA ILE A 67 -3.01 6.25 -11.17
C ILE A 67 -3.33 5.81 -9.74
N ASN A 68 -3.23 4.51 -9.49
CA ASN A 68 -3.54 3.90 -8.20
C ASN A 68 -2.53 4.29 -7.11
N GLU A 69 -1.23 4.40 -7.42
CA GLU A 69 -0.18 4.85 -6.49
C GLU A 69 -0.36 6.31 -6.08
N VAL A 70 -0.74 7.19 -7.01
CA VAL A 70 -1.03 8.59 -6.69
C VAL A 70 -2.15 8.68 -5.65
N ILE A 71 -3.27 7.97 -5.86
CA ILE A 71 -4.40 7.94 -4.92
C ILE A 71 -3.98 7.28 -3.60
N ALA A 72 -3.19 6.21 -3.64
CA ALA A 72 -2.70 5.49 -2.47
C ALA A 72 -1.91 6.38 -1.52
N VAL A 73 -0.98 7.18 -2.04
CA VAL A 73 -0.15 8.09 -1.24
C VAL A 73 -1.01 9.09 -0.46
N PHE A 74 -2.05 9.65 -1.09
CA PHE A 74 -2.97 10.56 -0.41
C PHE A 74 -3.79 9.86 0.68
N LEU A 75 -4.31 8.66 0.40
CA LEU A 75 -5.08 7.87 1.36
C LEU A 75 -4.22 7.43 2.55
N ALA A 76 -2.98 7.00 2.31
CA ALA A 76 -2.05 6.62 3.36
C ALA A 76 -1.74 7.82 4.26
N ARG A 77 -1.42 8.98 3.67
CA ARG A 77 -1.18 10.22 4.42
C ARG A 77 -2.40 10.62 5.26
N LYS A 78 -3.62 10.47 4.72
CA LYS A 78 -4.86 10.69 5.48
C LYS A 78 -5.07 9.64 6.57
N GLY A 79 -4.75 8.38 6.33
CA GLY A 79 -4.79 7.30 7.33
C GLY A 79 -3.90 7.61 8.53
N PHE A 80 -2.65 8.01 8.29
CA PHE A 80 -1.74 8.45 9.35
C PHE A 80 -2.22 9.73 10.05
N GLN A 81 -2.84 10.66 9.32
CA GLN A 81 -3.43 11.86 9.92
C GLN A 81 -4.56 11.49 10.89
N LEU A 82 -5.45 10.59 10.49
CA LEU A 82 -6.58 10.13 11.29
C LEU A 82 -6.14 9.26 12.47
N ALA A 83 -5.03 8.55 12.35
CA ALA A 83 -4.40 7.81 13.44
C ALA A 83 -3.69 8.73 14.47
N GLY A 84 -3.47 10.01 14.13
CA GLY A 84 -2.72 10.95 14.97
C GLY A 84 -1.20 10.78 14.89
N GLU A 85 -0.69 10.02 13.90
CA GLU A 85 0.71 9.56 13.86
C GLU A 85 1.64 10.46 13.03
N LEU A 86 1.11 11.44 12.27
CA LEU A 86 1.93 12.30 11.40
C LEU A 86 2.93 13.21 12.15
N ASN A 87 2.61 13.65 13.35
CA ASN A 87 3.47 14.55 14.15
C ASN A 87 4.23 13.82 15.26
N ALA A 88 3.75 12.66 15.70
CA ALA A 88 4.40 11.85 16.72
C ALA A 88 5.78 11.32 16.28
N ALA A 89 5.96 11.09 14.97
CA ALA A 89 7.22 10.68 14.37
C ALA A 89 8.28 11.81 14.32
N GLN A 90 7.90 13.09 14.41
CA GLN A 90 8.84 14.22 14.42
C GLN A 90 9.39 14.53 15.82
N SER A 91 8.64 14.21 16.88
CA SER A 91 9.07 14.44 18.27
C SER A 91 10.11 13.43 18.78
N SER A 92 10.28 12.27 18.13
CA SER A 92 11.21 11.22 18.54
C SER A 92 12.59 11.29 17.88
N SER A 93 12.81 12.21 16.92
CA SER A 93 14.11 12.40 16.25
C SER A 93 15.00 13.46 16.90
N THR A 94 14.62 14.03 18.05
CA THR A 94 15.54 14.83 18.85
C THR A 94 16.40 13.87 19.67
N PRO A 95 17.71 13.73 19.39
CA PRO A 95 18.57 12.92 20.23
C PRO A 95 18.55 13.55 21.63
N SER A 96 18.18 12.76 22.64
CA SER A 96 18.31 13.13 24.04
C SER A 96 19.79 13.25 24.39
N ALA A 97 20.41 14.36 24.00
CA ALA A 97 21.66 14.82 24.57
C ALA A 97 21.34 15.41 25.94
N GLN A 98 21.38 14.58 26.96
CA GLN A 98 21.51 15.02 28.35
C GLN A 98 22.15 13.87 29.16
N SER A 99 23.48 13.85 29.11
CA SER A 99 24.34 13.33 30.18
C SER A 99 25.02 14.55 30.81
N ALA A 100 24.75 14.82 32.08
CA ALA A 100 25.64 15.43 33.07
C ALA A 100 24.85 15.62 34.37
#